data_AF-A0A496RX83-F1
#
_entry.id   AF-A0A496RX83-F1
#
_cell.length_a   1.000
_cell.length_b   1.000
_cell.length_c   1.000
_cell.angle_alpha   90.00
_cell.angle_beta   90.00
_cell.angle_gamma   90.00
#
_symmetry.space_group_name_H-M   'P 1'
#
loop_
_entity.id
_entity.type
_entity.pdbx_description
1 polymer ?
#
loop_
_entity_poly.entity_id
_entity_poly.type
_entity_poly.pdbx_seq_one_letter_code
_entity_poly.pdbx_strand_id
1 'polypeptide(L)'
;MKVYKAKNLGFCFGVKRAIEIARDSLSKFKKTHPSLEKSKEVNLDEKIYIIGDLVHNERVSEEIQRMGIKKVKNIDSIPSGTTLLIKAHGVPQKLYSEAKKRNINIIDATCPKV
;
A
#
# COMPACT_ATOMS: atom_id res chain seq x y z
N MET A 1 26.41 -30.44 9.20
CA MET A 1 25.33 -29.71 9.91
C MET A 1 23.99 -30.09 9.28
N LYS A 2 23.02 -30.58 10.06
CA LYS A 2 21.65 -30.86 9.56
C LYS A 2 20.75 -29.66 9.83
N VAL A 3 20.03 -29.20 8.81
CA VAL A 3 19.07 -28.08 8.91
C VAL A 3 17.67 -28.65 8.89
N TYR A 4 16.85 -28.26 9.87
CA TYR A 4 15.44 -28.69 9.98
C TYR A 4 14.52 -27.51 9.66
N LYS A 5 13.48 -27.77 8.87
CA LYS A 5 12.48 -26.78 8.45
C LYS A 5 11.17 -27.01 9.18
N ALA A 6 10.60 -25.95 9.73
CA ALA A 6 9.30 -26.00 10.37
C ALA A 6 8.19 -26.37 9.37
N LYS A 7 7.11 -27.02 9.85
CA LYS A 7 5.94 -27.37 9.02
C LYS A 7 5.27 -26.12 8.44
N ASN A 8 5.15 -25.07 9.26
CA ASN A 8 4.55 -23.79 8.88
C ASN A 8 5.61 -22.70 8.98
N LEU A 9 5.85 -21.99 7.88
CA LEU A 9 6.78 -20.86 7.80
C LEU A 9 6.34 -19.93 6.67
N GLY A 10 6.72 -18.65 6.77
CA GLY A 10 6.44 -17.64 5.74
C GLY A 10 5.18 -16.81 6.03
N PHE A 11 4.52 -16.33 4.96
CA PHE A 11 3.41 -15.38 5.07
C PHE A 11 2.12 -16.02 5.55
N CYS A 12 1.48 -15.41 6.54
CA CYS A 12 0.11 -15.73 6.92
C CYS A 12 -0.91 -15.19 5.89
N PHE A 13 -2.17 -15.58 6.04
CA PHE A 13 -3.26 -15.11 5.18
C PHE A 13 -3.34 -13.58 5.10
N GLY A 14 -3.29 -12.88 6.23
CA GLY A 14 -3.40 -11.42 6.27
C GLY A 14 -2.28 -10.71 5.50
N VAL A 15 -1.05 -11.22 5.60
CA VAL A 15 0.09 -10.69 4.85
C VAL A 15 -0.08 -10.94 3.35
N LYS A 16 -0.44 -12.17 2.94
CA LYS A 16 -0.67 -12.49 1.52
C LYS A 16 -1.76 -11.60 0.91
N ARG A 17 -2.90 -11.49 1.60
CA ARG A 17 -4.02 -10.64 1.18
C ARG A 17 -3.60 -9.17 1.05
N ALA A 18 -2.85 -8.64 2.01
CA ALA A 18 -2.45 -7.24 1.97
C ALA A 18 -1.53 -6.94 0.78
N ILE A 19 -0.60 -7.86 0.49
CA ILE A 19 0.27 -7.76 -0.69
C ILE A 19 -0.56 -7.85 -1.97
N GLU A 20 -1.47 -8.82 -2.10
CA GLU A 20 -2.35 -8.96 -3.27
C GLU A 20 -3.19 -7.72 -3.53
N ILE A 21 -3.82 -7.15 -2.49
CA ILE A 21 -4.58 -5.90 -2.59
C ILE A 21 -3.70 -4.77 -3.13
N ALA A 22 -2.48 -4.63 -2.63
CA ALA A 22 -1.57 -3.60 -3.10
C ALA A 22 -1.21 -3.78 -4.59
N ARG A 23 -0.93 -5.01 -5.02
CA ARG A 23 -0.61 -5.33 -6.43
C ARG A 23 -1.81 -5.08 -7.36
N ASP A 24 -2.98 -5.56 -6.98
CA ASP A 24 -4.20 -5.41 -7.76
C ASP A 24 -4.65 -3.96 -7.88
N SER A 25 -4.52 -3.21 -6.79
CA SER A 25 -4.84 -1.79 -6.75
C SER A 25 -3.99 -1.00 -7.71
N LEU A 26 -2.69 -1.26 -7.72
CA LEU A 26 -1.78 -0.62 -8.67
C LEU A 26 -2.08 -1.05 -10.11
N SER A 27 -2.35 -2.33 -10.36
CA SER A 27 -2.72 -2.82 -11.69
C SER A 27 -3.96 -2.11 -12.24
N LYS A 28 -5.00 -1.97 -11.41
CA LYS A 28 -6.22 -1.21 -11.76
C LYS A 28 -5.93 0.26 -11.98
N PHE A 29 -5.12 0.87 -11.09
CA PHE A 29 -4.77 2.28 -11.16
C PHE A 29 -4.01 2.63 -12.45
N LYS A 30 -3.07 1.78 -12.90
CA LYS A 30 -2.35 1.96 -14.17
C LYS A 30 -3.27 1.90 -15.39
N LYS A 31 -4.30 1.04 -15.37
CA LYS A 31 -5.28 0.95 -16.47
C LYS A 31 -6.11 2.23 -16.61
N THR A 32 -6.43 2.89 -15.50
CA THR A 32 -7.20 4.15 -15.52
C THR A 32 -6.35 5.40 -15.68
N HIS A 33 -5.02 5.29 -15.49
CA HIS A 33 -4.05 6.39 -15.62
C HIS A 33 -2.85 5.99 -16.51
N PRO A 34 -3.07 5.79 -17.82
CA PRO A 34 -2.04 5.29 -18.74
C PRO A 34 -0.83 6.25 -18.92
N SER A 35 -0.98 7.52 -18.54
CA SER A 35 0.10 8.52 -18.42
C SER A 35 1.25 8.05 -17.52
N LEU A 36 0.98 7.18 -16.54
CA LEU A 36 1.97 6.63 -15.61
C LEU A 36 2.93 5.62 -16.23
N GLU A 37 2.57 5.00 -17.36
CA GLU A 37 3.47 4.06 -18.04
C GLU A 37 4.52 4.77 -18.89
N LYS A 38 4.27 6.03 -19.30
CA LYS A 38 5.06 6.76 -20.30
C LYS A 38 5.86 7.93 -19.75
N SER A 39 5.60 8.39 -18.53
CA SER A 39 6.21 9.60 -17.97
C SER A 39 7.49 9.28 -17.18
N LYS A 40 8.62 9.86 -17.62
CA LYS A 40 9.84 10.01 -16.81
C LYS A 40 9.65 11.04 -15.68
N GLU A 41 8.69 11.94 -15.84
CA GLU A 41 8.30 12.92 -14.84
C GLU A 41 7.25 12.37 -13.88
N VAL A 42 7.50 12.60 -12.60
CA VAL A 42 6.68 12.08 -11.53
C VAL A 42 5.46 12.98 -11.34
N ASN A 43 4.35 12.66 -12.00
CA ASN A 43 3.08 13.28 -11.63
C ASN A 43 2.66 12.77 -10.23
N LEU A 44 2.56 13.69 -9.27
CA LEU A 44 2.21 13.37 -7.88
C LEU A 44 0.73 13.07 -7.70
N ASP A 45 -0.11 13.53 -8.62
CA ASP A 45 -1.57 13.44 -8.57
C ASP A 45 -2.09 12.07 -9.04
N GLU A 46 -1.21 11.25 -9.61
CA GLU A 46 -1.52 9.93 -10.12
C GLU A 46 -0.76 8.85 -9.34
N LYS A 47 -0.86 8.87 -8.01
CA LYS A 47 -0.17 7.90 -7.15
C LYS A 47 -1.05 7.28 -6.08
N ILE A 48 -0.69 6.05 -5.74
CA ILE A 48 -1.10 5.37 -4.52
C ILE A 48 -0.05 5.66 -3.45
N TYR A 49 -0.50 6.16 -2.31
CA TYR A 49 0.31 6.48 -1.14
C TYR A 49 0.10 5.46 -0.03
N ILE A 50 1.11 5.25 0.81
CA ILE A 50 0.99 4.45 2.03
C ILE A 50 1.68 5.16 3.19
N ILE A 51 1.04 5.18 4.35
CA ILE A 51 1.65 5.68 5.59
C ILE A 51 2.31 4.53 6.32
N GLY A 52 3.64 4.58 6.41
CA GLY A 52 4.44 3.48 6.96
C GLY A 52 4.57 2.29 6.01
N ASP A 53 4.79 1.10 6.56
CA ASP A 53 4.98 -0.12 5.79
C ASP A 53 3.67 -0.93 5.67
N LEU A 54 3.44 -1.55 4.51
CA LEU A 54 2.31 -2.46 4.28
C LEU A 54 2.33 -3.61 5.29
N VAL A 55 3.52 -4.19 5.49
CA VAL A 55 3.88 -5.19 6.50
C VAL A 55 5.30 -4.90 6.98
N HIS A 56 5.67 -5.35 8.19
CA HIS A 56 7.02 -5.13 8.75
C HIS A 56 8.05 -6.09 8.14
N ASN A 57 8.28 -5.97 6.85
CA ASN A 57 9.30 -6.72 6.11
C ASN A 57 9.94 -5.80 5.07
N GLU A 58 11.26 -5.61 5.19
CA GLU A 58 12.02 -4.67 4.36
C GLU A 58 11.94 -5.02 2.87
N ARG A 59 12.10 -6.30 2.52
CA ARG A 59 12.00 -6.75 1.11
C ARG A 59 10.62 -6.50 0.52
N VAL A 60 9.55 -6.71 1.29
CA VAL A 60 8.18 -6.38 0.84
C VAL A 60 8.02 -4.87 0.70
N SER A 61 8.55 -4.08 1.63
CA SER A 61 8.48 -2.61 1.54
C SER A 61 9.20 -2.08 0.30
N GLU A 62 10.39 -2.61 -0.02
CA GLU A 62 11.14 -2.29 -1.23
C GLU A 62 10.41 -2.70 -2.50
N GLU A 63 9.77 -3.88 -2.52
CA GLU A 63 8.94 -4.33 -3.65
C GLU A 63 7.78 -3.35 -3.90
N ILE A 64 7.03 -3.00 -2.85
CA ILE A 64 5.89 -2.08 -2.92
C ILE A 64 6.31 -0.70 -3.42
N GLN A 65 7.43 -0.17 -2.95
CA GLN A 65 7.97 1.10 -3.43
C GLN A 65 8.41 1.03 -4.89
N ARG A 66 9.11 -0.03 -5.30
CA ARG A 66 9.52 -0.26 -6.70
C ARG A 66 8.33 -0.40 -7.65
N MET A 67 7.23 -0.95 -7.17
CA MET A 67 5.99 -1.05 -7.95
C MET A 67 5.37 0.33 -8.21
N GLY A 68 5.65 1.34 -7.39
CA GLY A 68 5.19 2.72 -7.57
C GLY A 68 4.29 3.24 -6.45
N ILE A 69 4.06 2.46 -5.38
CA ILE A 69 3.34 2.93 -4.20
C ILE A 69 4.28 3.80 -3.36
N LYS A 70 3.91 5.07 -3.16
CA LYS A 70 4.77 6.06 -2.50
C LYS A 70 4.58 6.01 -0.99
N LYS A 71 5.62 5.62 -0.26
CA LYS A 71 5.65 5.68 1.21
C LYS A 71 5.79 7.13 1.70
N VAL A 72 4.96 7.49 2.67
CA VAL A 72 4.98 8.81 3.35
C VAL A 72 4.87 8.65 4.87
N LYS A 73 5.17 9.73 5.60
CA LYS A 73 5.16 9.72 7.08
C LYS A 73 3.79 10.00 7.67
N ASN A 74 2.98 10.82 7.01
CA ASN A 74 1.69 11.28 7.50
C ASN A 74 0.74 11.58 6.33
N ILE A 75 -0.52 11.81 6.66
CA ILE A 75 -1.58 12.12 5.69
C ILE A 75 -1.38 13.49 5.02
N ASP A 76 -0.69 14.41 5.68
CA ASP A 76 -0.38 15.75 5.15
C ASP A 76 0.44 15.72 3.87
N SER A 77 1.26 14.69 3.72
CA SER A 77 2.07 14.45 2.52
C SER A 77 1.28 13.86 1.34
N ILE A 78 -0.04 13.63 1.49
CA ILE A 78 -0.88 12.99 0.47
C ILE A 78 -1.75 14.06 -0.22
N PRO A 79 -1.57 14.28 -1.54
CA PRO A 79 -2.37 15.25 -2.29
C PRO A 79 -3.86 14.86 -2.35
N SER A 80 -4.73 15.85 -2.41
CA SER A 80 -6.17 15.66 -2.64
C SER A 80 -6.42 14.98 -4.00
N GLY A 81 -7.45 14.16 -4.10
CA GLY A 81 -7.79 13.42 -5.33
C GLY A 81 -6.98 12.13 -5.55
N THR A 82 -5.94 11.88 -4.73
CA THR A 82 -5.11 10.68 -4.82
C THR A 82 -5.68 9.52 -3.99
N THR A 83 -4.92 8.43 -3.85
CA THR A 83 -5.34 7.23 -3.12
C THR A 83 -4.39 6.91 -1.97
N LEU A 84 -4.95 6.58 -0.81
CA LEU A 84 -4.24 6.06 0.36
C LEU A 84 -4.53 4.56 0.51
N LEU A 85 -3.47 3.75 0.51
CA LEU A 85 -3.46 2.34 0.89
C LEU A 85 -3.27 2.22 2.40
N ILE A 86 -4.24 1.62 3.09
CA ILE A 86 -4.15 1.29 4.52
C ILE A 86 -3.38 -0.02 4.67
N LYS A 87 -2.43 -0.02 5.61
CA LYS A 87 -1.55 -1.16 5.89
C LYS A 87 -2.26 -2.34 6.56
N ALA A 88 -1.64 -3.52 6.55
CA ALA A 88 -2.24 -4.76 7.05
C ALA A 88 -2.69 -4.72 8.54
N HIS A 89 -2.05 -3.86 9.32
CA HIS A 89 -2.31 -3.67 10.76
C HIS A 89 -3.37 -2.59 11.05
N GLY A 90 -4.01 -2.04 10.01
CA GLY A 90 -4.96 -0.95 10.15
C GLY A 90 -4.32 0.39 10.52
N VAL A 91 -5.21 1.35 10.76
CA VAL A 91 -4.93 2.75 11.14
C VAL A 91 -6.01 3.26 12.09
N PRO A 92 -5.74 4.33 12.86
CA PRO A 92 -6.78 4.97 13.67
C PRO A 92 -7.97 5.51 12.84
N GLN A 93 -9.18 5.47 13.40
CA GLN A 93 -10.41 5.96 12.75
C GLN A 93 -10.32 7.42 12.27
N LYS A 94 -9.53 8.24 12.98
CA LYS A 94 -9.24 9.62 12.61
C LYS A 94 -8.68 9.73 11.19
N LEU A 95 -7.83 8.79 10.79
CA LEU A 95 -7.18 8.79 9.47
C LEU A 95 -8.21 8.59 8.33
N TYR A 96 -9.18 7.70 8.51
CA TYR A 96 -10.28 7.53 7.55
C TYR A 96 -11.08 8.82 7.39
N SER A 97 -11.35 9.50 8.51
CA SER A 97 -12.10 10.76 8.53
C SER A 97 -11.32 11.89 7.85
N GLU A 98 -10.01 11.99 8.11
CA GLU A 98 -9.13 12.98 7.47
C GLU A 98 -8.98 12.74 5.97
N ALA A 99 -8.84 11.47 5.54
CA ALA A 99 -8.78 11.12 4.13
C ALA A 99 -10.07 11.52 3.40
N LYS A 100 -11.24 11.22 3.98
CA LYS A 100 -12.54 11.64 3.42
C LYS A 100 -12.65 13.17 3.29
N LYS A 101 -12.23 13.92 4.32
CA LYS A 101 -12.25 15.40 4.29
C LYS A 101 -11.37 16.00 3.19
N ARG A 102 -10.30 15.30 2.83
CA ARG A 102 -9.30 15.75 1.83
C ARG A 102 -9.53 15.16 0.44
N ASN A 103 -10.66 14.53 0.20
CA ASN A 103 -10.95 13.84 -1.07
C ASN A 103 -9.86 12.82 -1.44
N ILE A 104 -9.33 12.10 -0.45
CA ILE A 104 -8.37 11.02 -0.64
C ILE A 104 -9.14 9.70 -0.64
N ASN A 105 -9.02 8.94 -1.73
CA ASN A 105 -9.61 7.62 -1.86
C ASN A 105 -8.92 6.62 -0.94
N ILE A 106 -9.64 5.64 -0.40
CA ILE A 106 -9.09 4.64 0.51
C ILE A 106 -9.12 3.26 -0.13
N ILE A 107 -7.99 2.56 -0.05
CA ILE A 107 -7.88 1.14 -0.32
C ILE A 107 -7.46 0.47 0.99
N ASP A 108 -8.32 -0.40 1.52
CA ASP A 108 -8.11 -0.97 2.85
C ASP A 108 -7.54 -2.39 2.81
N ALA A 109 -6.23 -2.51 3.09
CA ALA A 109 -5.55 -3.80 3.16
C ALA A 109 -5.51 -4.39 4.59
N THR A 110 -6.22 -3.78 5.56
CA THR A 110 -6.29 -4.26 6.95
C THR A 110 -6.70 -5.73 6.98
N CYS A 111 -6.00 -6.53 7.79
CA CYS A 111 -6.35 -7.92 8.01
C CYS A 111 -7.70 -8.00 8.75
N PRO A 112 -8.67 -8.83 8.31
CA PRO A 112 -9.96 -9.00 9.00
C PRO A 112 -9.88 -9.63 10.41
N LYS A 113 -8.67 -9.85 10.92
CA LYS A 113 -8.38 -10.45 12.23
C LYS A 113 -7.59 -9.50 13.15
N VAL A 114 -7.45 -8.23 12.75
CA VAL A 114 -6.90 -7.14 13.56
C VAL A 114 -8.01 -6.55 14.42
#